data_AF-A0A851GBC3-F1
#
_entry.id   AF-A0A851GBC3-F1
#
_cell.length_a   1.000
_cell.length_b   1.000
_cell.length_c   1.000
_cell.angle_alpha   90.00
_cell.angle_beta   90.00
_cell.angle_gamma   90.00
#
_symmetry.space_group_name_H-M   'P 1'
#
loop_
_entity.id
_entity.type
_entity.pdbx_description
1 polymer ?
#
loop_
_entity_poly.entity_id
_entity_poly.type
_entity_poly.pdbx_seq_one_letter_code
_entity_poly.pdbx_strand_id
1 'polypeptide(L)'
;MDQEIATLKLNINQLAGITGVHRQTVAARLKNVEPAPGSNSKLKLYLVTDILTELMIPTVSANIDDMPPSDRLSHWKAENERLKFEQDTGQLIPADEVAREFSLMAKAVVMVLETLPDVLERDCALTPAAVVRVQSVIDDLRDQMAERVQDAEKEEEEPEED
;
A
#
# COMPACT_ATOMS: atom_id res chain seq x y z
N MET A 1 19.38 -9.18 49.12
CA MET A 1 18.13 -8.85 48.42
C MET A 1 18.14 -9.37 46.98
N ASP A 2 19.20 -9.12 46.20
CA ASP A 2 19.27 -9.55 44.79
C ASP A 2 19.24 -11.07 44.58
N GLN A 3 19.90 -11.85 45.43
CA GLN A 3 19.91 -13.33 45.33
C GLN A 3 18.56 -13.97 45.71
N GLU A 4 17.80 -13.34 46.60
CA GLU A 4 16.47 -13.84 47.01
C GLU A 4 15.45 -13.64 45.89
N ILE A 5 15.50 -12.50 45.21
CA ILE A 5 14.62 -12.22 44.06
C ILE A 5 14.98 -13.10 42.86
N ALA A 6 16.27 -13.37 42.64
CA ALA A 6 16.76 -14.22 41.55
C ALA A 6 16.30 -15.68 41.62
N THR A 7 15.90 -16.16 42.81
CA THR A 7 15.45 -17.55 43.02
C THR A 7 13.96 -17.65 43.31
N LEU A 8 13.27 -16.51 43.46
CA LEU A 8 11.86 -16.45 43.81
C LEU A 8 11.00 -16.99 42.66
N LYS A 9 10.14 -17.96 42.99
CA LYS A 9 9.18 -18.58 42.06
C LYS A 9 7.76 -18.28 42.49
N LEU A 10 6.93 -17.86 41.55
CA LEU A 10 5.52 -17.58 41.80
C LEU A 10 4.63 -18.36 40.84
N ASN A 11 3.46 -18.79 41.32
CA ASN A 11 2.41 -19.34 40.48
C ASN A 11 1.43 -18.25 40.00
N ILE A 12 0.57 -18.60 39.04
CA ILE A 12 -0.40 -17.67 38.42
C ILE A 12 -1.35 -17.05 39.46
N ASN A 13 -1.76 -17.80 40.50
CA ASN A 13 -2.67 -17.28 41.52
C ASN A 13 -1.97 -16.28 42.45
N GLN A 14 -0.70 -16.53 42.80
CA GLN A 14 0.11 -15.59 43.58
C GLN A 14 0.36 -14.31 42.79
N LEU A 15 0.69 -14.42 41.51
CA LEU A 15 0.88 -13.27 40.62
C LEU A 15 -0.42 -12.47 40.46
N ALA A 16 -1.56 -13.14 40.28
CA ALA A 16 -2.87 -12.47 40.23
C ALA A 16 -3.18 -11.74 41.54
N GLY A 17 -2.89 -12.36 42.69
CA GLY A 17 -3.09 -11.75 44.01
C GLY A 17 -2.20 -10.52 44.26
N ILE A 18 -0.95 -10.55 43.81
CA ILE A 18 0.00 -9.45 43.99
C ILE A 18 -0.27 -8.30 43.01
N THR A 19 -0.62 -8.61 41.76
CA THR A 19 -0.80 -7.61 40.69
C THR A 19 -2.23 -7.04 40.61
N GLY A 20 -3.20 -7.69 41.28
CA GLY A 20 -4.62 -7.35 41.15
C GLY A 20 -5.23 -7.69 39.78
N VAL A 21 -4.47 -8.35 38.90
CA VAL A 21 -4.89 -8.73 37.55
C VAL A 21 -5.55 -10.11 37.56
N HIS A 22 -6.60 -10.29 36.76
CA HIS A 22 -7.29 -11.58 36.66
C HIS A 22 -6.34 -12.70 36.18
N ARG A 23 -6.46 -13.89 36.77
CA ARG A 23 -5.57 -15.05 36.50
C ARG A 23 -5.42 -15.40 35.02
N GLN A 24 -6.48 -15.20 34.21
CA GLN A 24 -6.44 -15.49 32.78
C GLN A 24 -5.54 -14.49 32.03
N THR A 25 -5.58 -13.21 32.41
CA THR A 25 -4.72 -12.18 31.82
C THR A 25 -3.25 -12.41 32.20
N VAL A 26 -2.99 -12.84 33.44
CA VAL A 26 -1.63 -13.26 33.87
C VAL A 26 -1.17 -14.46 33.05
N ALA A 27 -2.02 -15.48 32.86
CA ALA A 27 -1.68 -16.64 32.04
C ALA A 27 -1.41 -16.28 30.58
N ALA A 28 -2.16 -15.33 30.01
CA ALA A 28 -1.95 -14.84 28.65
C ALA A 28 -0.62 -14.10 28.50
N ARG A 29 -0.26 -13.24 29.47
CA ARG A 29 1.03 -12.51 29.48
C ARG A 29 2.24 -13.43 29.65
N LEU A 30 2.07 -14.55 30.35
CA LEU A 30 3.14 -15.53 30.58
C LEU A 30 3.19 -16.65 29.52
N LYS A 31 2.47 -16.52 28.40
CA LYS A 31 2.40 -17.57 27.37
C LYS A 31 3.79 -17.92 26.82
N ASN A 32 4.69 -16.94 26.75
CA ASN A 32 6.04 -17.11 26.21
C ASN A 32 7.11 -17.38 27.29
N VAL A 33 6.73 -17.44 28.57
CA VAL A 33 7.68 -17.67 29.67
C VAL A 33 7.72 -19.16 30.00
N GLU A 34 8.92 -19.74 30.01
CA GLU A 34 9.08 -21.15 30.38
C GLU A 34 8.82 -21.38 31.87
N PRO A 35 8.09 -22.46 32.25
CA PRO A 35 7.90 -22.79 33.66
C PRO A 35 9.22 -23.20 34.32
N ALA A 36 9.46 -22.67 35.52
CA ALA A 36 10.65 -22.95 36.32
C ALA A 36 10.70 -24.42 36.80
N PRO A 37 11.90 -24.95 37.12
CA PRO A 37 12.07 -26.29 37.66
C PRO A 37 11.22 -26.51 38.93
N GLY A 38 10.53 -27.66 39.01
CA GLY A 38 9.54 -27.98 40.05
C GLY A 38 8.09 -27.71 39.65
N SER A 39 7.86 -27.22 38.43
CA SER A 39 6.52 -27.11 37.83
C SER A 39 5.96 -28.47 37.44
N ASN A 40 4.63 -28.62 37.51
CA ASN A 40 3.89 -29.79 37.03
C ASN A 40 2.60 -29.36 36.29
N SER A 41 1.85 -30.33 35.76
CA SER A 41 0.63 -30.07 34.98
C SER A 41 -0.49 -29.35 35.76
N LYS A 42 -0.49 -29.44 37.11
CA LYS A 42 -1.49 -28.80 38.00
C LYS A 42 -0.98 -27.50 38.63
N LEU A 43 0.33 -27.34 38.75
CA LEU A 43 0.98 -26.18 39.38
C LEU A 43 2.18 -25.73 38.54
N LYS A 44 1.97 -24.67 37.75
CA LYS A 44 3.04 -23.98 37.02
C LYS A 44 3.67 -22.92 37.90
N LEU A 45 4.99 -22.95 38.03
CA LEU A 45 5.81 -21.97 38.73
C LEU A 45 6.64 -21.22 37.70
N TYR A 46 6.80 -19.91 37.88
CA TYR A 46 7.60 -19.06 37.00
C TYR A 46 8.61 -18.29 37.84
N LEU A 47 9.84 -18.19 37.34
CA LEU A 47 10.89 -17.43 38.01
C LEU A 47 10.60 -15.94 37.85
N VAL A 48 10.72 -15.16 38.92
CA VAL A 48 10.39 -13.72 38.88
C VAL A 48 11.28 -12.98 37.88
N THR A 49 12.54 -13.38 37.72
CA THR A 49 13.45 -12.79 36.72
C THR A 49 12.97 -13.00 35.29
N ASP A 50 12.43 -14.19 34.98
CA ASP A 50 11.98 -14.52 33.62
C ASP A 50 10.68 -13.78 33.30
N ILE A 51 9.79 -13.66 34.29
CA ILE A 51 8.58 -12.83 34.21
C ILE A 51 8.96 -11.37 33.93
N LEU A 52 9.89 -10.81 34.71
CA LEU A 52 10.32 -9.42 34.54
C LEU A 52 10.99 -9.21 33.19
N THR A 53 11.81 -10.17 32.74
CA THR A 53 12.47 -10.10 31.43
C THR A 53 11.44 -10.05 30.30
N GLU A 54 10.41 -10.91 30.32
CA GLU A 54 9.32 -10.89 29.34
C GLU A 54 8.54 -9.57 29.37
N LEU A 55 8.26 -9.03 30.56
CA LEU A 55 7.52 -7.76 30.71
C LEU A 55 8.31 -6.53 30.24
N MET A 56 9.64 -6.65 30.14
CA MET A 56 10.50 -5.59 29.61
C MET A 56 10.63 -5.62 28.09
N ILE A 57 10.10 -6.65 27.41
CA ILE A 57 10.05 -6.70 25.94
C ILE A 57 9.05 -5.64 25.46
N PRO A 58 9.47 -4.69 24.61
CA PRO A 58 8.55 -3.69 24.06
C PRO A 58 7.42 -4.37 23.29
N THR A 59 6.17 -4.07 23.65
CA THR A 59 5.02 -4.53 22.88
C THR A 59 4.93 -3.71 21.60
N VAL A 60 5.37 -4.29 20.48
CA VAL A 60 5.14 -3.69 19.16
C VAL A 60 3.73 -4.07 18.72
N SER A 61 2.88 -3.06 18.53
CA SER A 61 1.58 -3.31 17.90
C SER A 61 1.78 -3.69 16.44
N ALA A 62 1.19 -4.81 16.02
CA ALA A 62 1.17 -5.20 14.61
C ALA A 62 0.14 -4.40 13.79
N ASN A 63 -0.89 -3.86 14.44
CA ASN A 63 -1.93 -3.05 13.79
C ASN A 63 -1.69 -1.56 14.04
N ILE A 64 -1.86 -0.76 12.98
CA ILE A 64 -1.71 0.70 13.04
C ILE A 64 -2.72 1.31 14.03
N ASP A 65 -3.95 0.81 14.08
CA ASP A 65 -5.00 1.36 14.95
C ASP A 65 -4.74 1.17 16.44
N ASP A 66 -3.98 0.14 16.78
CA ASP A 66 -3.59 -0.21 18.15
C ASP A 66 -2.31 0.56 18.59
N MET A 67 -1.68 1.33 17.69
CA MET A 67 -0.49 2.13 18.00
C MET A 67 -0.84 3.45 18.71
N PRO A 68 0.02 3.91 19.65
CA PRO A 68 -0.08 5.25 20.22
C PRO A 68 -0.12 6.35 19.13
N PRO A 69 -0.77 7.50 19.38
CA PRO A 69 -0.84 8.59 18.40
C PRO A 69 0.53 9.07 17.86
N SER A 70 1.58 9.05 18.70
CA SER A 70 2.95 9.39 18.29
C SER A 70 3.50 8.43 17.23
N ASP A 71 3.22 7.15 17.39
CA ASP A 71 3.77 6.07 16.59
C ASP A 71 3.02 6.02 15.25
N ARG A 72 1.69 6.22 15.28
CA ARG A 72 0.89 6.42 14.06
C ARG A 72 1.37 7.62 13.25
N LEU A 73 1.62 8.76 13.91
CA LEU A 73 2.15 9.94 13.21
C LEU A 73 3.51 9.64 12.55
N SER A 74 4.38 8.91 13.23
CA SER A 74 5.69 8.53 12.70
C SER A 74 5.57 7.56 11.53
N HIS A 75 4.65 6.60 11.60
CA HIS A 75 4.31 5.70 10.51
C HIS A 75 3.83 6.47 9.27
N TRP A 76 2.83 7.35 9.42
CA TRP A 76 2.31 8.14 8.29
C TRP A 76 3.34 9.10 7.70
N LYS A 77 4.25 9.64 8.52
CA LYS A 77 5.37 10.44 8.02
C LYS A 77 6.31 9.61 7.15
N ALA A 78 6.70 8.42 7.61
CA ALA A 78 7.54 7.51 6.85
C ALA A 78 6.86 7.09 5.54
N GLU A 79 5.56 6.81 5.57
CA GLU A 79 4.79 6.44 4.38
C GLU A 79 4.69 7.58 3.37
N ASN A 80 4.47 8.82 3.84
CA ASN A 80 4.47 9.99 2.96
C ASN A 80 5.86 10.24 2.35
N GLU A 81 6.94 10.03 3.11
CA GLU A 81 8.31 10.12 2.58
C GLU A 81 8.57 9.04 1.53
N ARG A 82 8.06 7.81 1.73
CA ARG A 82 8.11 6.73 0.74
C ARG A 82 7.39 7.13 -0.55
N LEU A 83 6.14 7.58 -0.46
CA LEU A 83 5.37 8.03 -1.63
C LEU A 83 6.04 9.19 -2.36
N LYS A 84 6.62 10.14 -1.62
CA LYS A 84 7.37 11.24 -2.20
C LYS A 84 8.63 10.74 -2.92
N PHE A 85 9.37 9.82 -2.33
CA PHE A 85 10.53 9.20 -2.98
C PHE A 85 10.14 8.45 -4.26
N GLU A 86 9.01 7.75 -4.25
CA GLU A 86 8.47 7.08 -5.45
C GLU A 86 8.08 8.09 -6.54
N GLN A 87 7.51 9.23 -6.17
CA GLN A 87 7.24 10.32 -7.11
C GLN A 87 8.53 10.92 -7.67
N ASP A 88 9.48 11.26 -6.79
CA ASP A 88 10.76 11.87 -7.18
C ASP A 88 11.59 10.95 -8.09
N THR A 89 11.44 9.62 -7.94
CA THR A 89 12.12 8.62 -8.79
C THR A 89 11.30 8.19 -10.00
N GLY A 90 10.08 8.68 -10.17
CA GLY A 90 9.17 8.32 -11.26
C GLY A 90 8.57 6.92 -11.16
N GLN A 91 8.64 6.27 -10.00
CA GLN A 91 7.94 5.00 -9.74
C GLN A 91 6.44 5.21 -9.50
N LEU A 92 6.06 6.38 -8.98
CA LEU A 92 4.67 6.80 -8.79
C LEU A 92 4.43 8.09 -9.58
N ILE A 93 3.52 8.05 -10.56
CA ILE A 93 3.22 9.21 -11.40
C ILE A 93 1.80 9.69 -11.08
N PRO A 94 1.58 10.99 -10.83
CA PRO A 94 0.24 11.56 -10.70
C PRO A 94 -0.61 11.33 -11.96
N ALA A 95 -1.88 10.98 -11.79
CA ALA A 95 -2.78 10.68 -12.90
C ALA A 95 -2.96 11.87 -13.87
N ASP A 96 -2.97 13.10 -13.36
CA ASP A 96 -3.08 14.31 -14.17
C ASP A 96 -1.85 14.55 -15.04
N GLU A 97 -0.66 14.14 -14.57
CA GLU A 97 0.57 14.19 -15.35
C GLU A 97 0.52 13.17 -16.49
N VAL A 98 0.15 11.93 -16.21
CA VAL A 98 -0.04 10.90 -17.25
C VAL A 98 -1.04 11.38 -18.30
N ALA A 99 -2.23 11.83 -17.87
CA ALA A 99 -3.28 12.30 -18.76
C ALA A 99 -2.80 13.48 -19.65
N ARG A 100 -2.01 14.40 -19.08
CA ARG A 100 -1.44 15.52 -19.83
C ARG A 100 -0.47 15.05 -20.89
N GLU A 101 0.48 14.17 -20.55
CA GLU A 101 1.47 13.67 -21.51
C GLU A 101 0.82 12.89 -22.65
N PHE A 102 -0.16 12.04 -22.34
CA PHE A 102 -0.93 11.33 -23.37
C PHE A 102 -1.75 12.28 -24.25
N SER A 103 -2.34 13.33 -23.67
CA SER A 103 -3.05 14.36 -24.43
C SER A 103 -2.13 15.10 -25.40
N LEU A 104 -0.91 15.43 -24.98
CA LEU A 104 0.10 16.05 -25.84
C LEU A 104 0.50 15.13 -26.99
N MET A 105 0.70 13.84 -26.71
CA MET A 105 1.01 12.84 -27.73
C MET A 105 -0.13 12.70 -28.74
N ALA A 106 -1.37 12.54 -28.28
CA ALA A 106 -2.55 12.43 -29.14
C ALA A 106 -2.71 13.67 -30.03
N LYS A 107 -2.56 14.86 -29.45
CA LYS A 107 -2.60 16.13 -30.20
C LYS A 107 -1.52 16.19 -31.28
N ALA A 108 -0.30 15.77 -30.98
CA ALA A 108 0.79 15.76 -31.95
C ALA A 108 0.48 14.85 -33.14
N VAL A 109 -0.07 13.66 -32.89
CA VAL A 109 -0.48 12.72 -33.95
C VAL A 109 -1.60 13.31 -34.81
N VAL A 110 -2.64 13.87 -34.18
CA VAL A 110 -3.79 14.47 -34.90
C VAL A 110 -3.36 15.64 -35.78
N MET A 111 -2.50 16.54 -35.28
CA MET A 111 -2.00 17.68 -36.07
C MET A 111 -1.25 17.20 -37.32
N VAL A 112 -0.48 16.11 -37.24
CA VAL A 112 0.20 15.55 -38.43
C VAL A 112 -0.83 15.02 -39.44
N LEU A 113 -1.85 14.29 -38.99
CA LEU A 113 -2.91 13.78 -39.86
C LEU A 113 -3.67 14.92 -40.56
N GLU A 114 -3.96 16.02 -39.86
CA GLU A 114 -4.64 17.19 -40.42
C GLU A 114 -3.86 17.87 -41.55
N THR A 115 -2.52 17.75 -41.57
CA THR A 115 -1.69 18.32 -42.65
C THR A 115 -1.54 17.42 -43.87
N LEU A 116 -1.94 16.14 -43.77
CA LEU A 116 -1.79 15.18 -44.87
C LEU A 116 -2.55 15.57 -46.15
N PRO A 117 -3.78 16.12 -46.11
CA PRO A 117 -4.46 16.63 -47.29
C PRO A 117 -3.66 17.71 -48.03
N ASP A 118 -3.05 18.64 -47.30
CA ASP A 118 -2.24 19.72 -47.88
C ASP A 118 -0.98 19.17 -48.56
N VAL A 119 -0.34 18.17 -47.93
CA VAL A 119 0.81 17.46 -48.51
C VAL A 119 0.41 16.76 -49.80
N LEU A 120 -0.72 16.07 -49.82
CA LEU A 120 -1.21 15.35 -51.00
C LEU A 120 -1.66 16.30 -52.13
N GLU A 121 -2.25 17.45 -51.80
CA GLU A 121 -2.56 18.50 -52.78
C GLU A 121 -1.28 19.03 -53.43
N ARG A 122 -0.30 19.42 -52.60
CA ARG A 122 0.93 20.07 -53.05
C ARG A 122 1.90 19.12 -53.76
N ASP A 123 2.18 17.97 -53.15
CA ASP A 123 3.28 17.09 -53.55
C ASP A 123 2.82 15.95 -54.49
N CYS A 124 1.52 15.61 -54.45
CA CYS A 124 0.95 14.56 -55.29
C CYS A 124 -0.04 15.08 -56.34
N ALA A 125 -0.27 16.40 -56.38
CA ALA A 125 -1.17 17.07 -57.33
C ALA A 125 -2.59 16.45 -57.36
N LEU A 126 -3.10 16.05 -56.18
CA LEU A 126 -4.46 15.55 -56.07
C LEU A 126 -5.45 16.62 -56.53
N THR A 127 -6.54 16.19 -57.17
CA THR A 127 -7.62 17.12 -57.53
C THR A 127 -8.34 17.61 -56.29
N PRO A 128 -8.97 18.80 -56.31
CA PRO A 128 -9.71 19.32 -55.17
C PRO A 128 -10.77 18.35 -54.63
N ALA A 129 -11.46 17.63 -55.52
CA ALA A 129 -12.43 16.61 -55.12
C ALA A 129 -11.80 15.42 -54.38
N ALA A 130 -10.59 15.02 -54.78
CA ALA A 130 -9.85 13.95 -54.09
C ALA A 130 -9.32 14.40 -52.72
N VAL A 131 -8.82 15.64 -52.61
CA VAL A 131 -8.37 16.22 -51.33
C VAL A 131 -9.52 16.29 -50.32
N VAL A 132 -10.70 16.78 -50.74
CA VAL A 132 -11.90 16.80 -49.89
C VAL A 132 -12.31 15.40 -49.43
N ARG A 133 -12.19 14.40 -50.31
CA ARG A 133 -12.46 13.01 -49.92
C ARG A 133 -11.47 12.49 -48.90
N VAL A 134 -10.18 12.82 -49.03
CA VAL A 134 -9.14 12.45 -48.05
C VAL A 134 -9.40 13.11 -46.70
N GLN A 135 -9.73 14.41 -46.68
CA GLN A 135 -10.09 15.13 -45.44
C GLN A 135 -11.23 14.42 -44.71
N SER A 136 -12.33 14.12 -45.40
CA SER A 136 -13.46 13.39 -44.81
C SER A 136 -13.06 12.03 -44.26
N VAL A 137 -12.21 11.26 -44.95
CA VAL A 137 -11.74 9.96 -44.45
C VAL A 137 -10.85 10.13 -43.21
N ILE A 138 -10.01 11.16 -43.15
CA ILE A 138 -9.17 11.44 -41.99
C ILE A 138 -10.04 11.82 -40.78
N ASP A 139 -11.05 12.65 -40.97
CA ASP A 139 -11.99 13.02 -39.90
C ASP A 139 -12.76 11.80 -39.39
N ASP A 140 -13.32 10.96 -40.29
CA ASP A 140 -13.99 9.71 -39.91
C ASP A 140 -13.07 8.75 -39.15
N LEU A 141 -11.78 8.68 -39.51
CA LEU A 141 -10.79 7.85 -38.83
C LEU A 141 -10.44 8.41 -37.45
N ARG A 142 -10.37 9.73 -37.29
CA ARG A 142 -10.12 10.39 -35.99
C ARG A 142 -11.26 10.12 -35.02
N ASP A 143 -12.50 10.19 -35.49
CA ASP A 143 -13.68 9.89 -34.67
C ASP A 143 -13.67 8.42 -34.22
N GLN A 144 -13.38 7.49 -35.14
CA GLN A 144 -13.21 6.07 -34.80
C GLN A 144 -12.07 5.82 -33.81
N MET A 145 -10.96 6.57 -33.91
CA MET A 145 -9.88 6.47 -32.92
C MET A 145 -10.35 6.92 -31.55
N ALA A 146 -11.11 8.01 -31.46
CA ALA A 146 -11.66 8.48 -30.19
C ALA A 146 -12.64 7.46 -29.57
N GLU A 147 -13.54 6.88 -30.38
CA GLU A 147 -14.45 5.82 -29.91
C GLU A 147 -13.69 4.60 -29.38
N ARG A 148 -12.69 4.11 -30.12
CA ARG A 148 -11.90 2.95 -29.65
C ARG A 148 -11.14 3.21 -28.36
N VAL A 149 -10.67 4.43 -28.13
CA VAL A 149 -10.02 4.81 -26.87
C VAL A 149 -11.02 4.77 -25.73
N GLN A 150 -12.23 5.31 -25.92
CA GLN A 150 -13.30 5.28 -24.91
C GLN A 150 -13.80 3.86 -24.62
N ASP A 151 -13.83 2.99 -25.62
CA ASP A 151 -14.27 1.61 -25.44
C ASP A 151 -13.19 0.78 -24.71
N ALA A 152 -11.91 1.02 -24.99
CA ALA A 152 -10.81 0.40 -24.25
C ALA A 152 -10.84 0.79 -22.75
N GLU A 153 -11.19 2.05 -22.42
CA GLU A 153 -11.38 2.47 -21.02
C GLU A 153 -12.49 1.66 -20.33
N LYS A 154 -13.59 1.34 -21.03
CA LYS A 154 -14.70 0.55 -20.45
C LYS A 154 -14.33 -0.91 -20.22
N GLU A 155 -13.55 -1.50 -21.13
CA GLU A 155 -13.07 -2.89 -20.99
C GLU A 155 -12.14 -3.06 -19.77
N GLU A 156 -11.37 -2.04 -19.40
CA GLU A 156 -10.54 -2.05 -18.18
C GLU A 156 -11.35 -1.84 -16.88
N GLU A 157 -12.54 -1.23 -16.95
CA GLU A 157 -13.42 -1.03 -15.79
C GLU A 157 -14.29 -2.26 -15.46
N GLU A 158 -14.47 -3.19 -16.41
CA GLU A 158 -15.09 -4.47 -16.14
C GLU A 158 -14.11 -5.35 -15.35
N PRO A 159 -14.42 -5.72 -14.08
CA PRO A 159 -13.53 -6.56 -13.32
C PRO A 159 -13.34 -7.89 -14.07
N GLU A 160 -12.10 -8.34 -14.24
CA GLU A 160 -11.81 -9.73 -14.65
C GLU A 160 -12.64 -10.64 -13.73
N GLU A 161 -13.68 -11.28 -14.29
CA GLU A 161 -14.50 -12.25 -13.57
C GLU A 161 -13.63 -13.46 -13.22
N ASP A 162 -13.03 -13.45 -12.03
CA ASP A 162 -12.44 -14.62 -11.36
C ASP A 162 -13.48 -15.39 -10.52
#